data_AF-C7SFK4-F1
#
_entry.id   AF-C7SFK4-F1
#
_cell.length_a   1.000
_cell.length_b   1.000
_cell.length_c   1.000
_cell.angle_alpha   90.00
_cell.angle_beta   90.00
_cell.angle_gamma   90.00
#
_symmetry.space_group_name_H-M   'P 1'
#
loop_
_entity.id
_entity.type
_entity.pdbx_description
1 polymer ?
#
loop_
_entity_poly.entity_id
_entity_poly.type
_entity_poly.pdbx_seq_one_letter_code
_entity_poly.pdbx_strand_id
1 'polypeptide(L)'
;VSVYEGLRRLGLTEHIAWRVSFAAVPAPILIFVAVLTLIFGQDHPAGKWSQRHNTLATQLAVKQGHEVHYGSDEVPQAPSSDDDDDDLEKKTKGEVSVNVVSEPDSTIVKSTVDIAVNEPLTMKTALTIISSPLTWLPALAYVTTFGFELALDAKMADVLYNLYNRRVDGFSMVTAGYYTSVFGFLNLVTRPFGGYVGDVVYRYWGTQGKKWWTLICGLIMGASSIAGGFYLANHTGSDLPDLAVVMGVFSVAAIFSEL
;
A
#
# COMPACT_ATOMS: atom_id res chain seq x y z
N VAL A 1 -16.66 -26.82 -5.43
CA VAL A 1 -16.20 -27.37 -4.15
C VAL A 1 -15.17 -26.43 -3.55
N SER A 2 -15.40 -25.92 -2.34
CA SER A 2 -14.38 -25.13 -1.61
C SER A 2 -13.22 -26.04 -1.16
N VAL A 3 -12.04 -25.47 -0.89
CA VAL A 3 -10.86 -26.27 -0.46
C VAL A 3 -11.17 -27.10 0.78
N TYR A 4 -11.85 -26.50 1.76
CA TYR A 4 -12.30 -27.18 2.96
C TYR A 4 -13.25 -28.35 2.65
N GLU A 5 -14.25 -28.13 1.81
CA GLU A 5 -15.24 -29.14 1.46
C GLU A 5 -14.62 -30.28 0.62
N GLY A 6 -13.62 -29.97 -0.20
CA GLY A 6 -12.80 -30.95 -0.92
C GLY A 6 -12.02 -31.84 0.04
N LEU A 7 -11.39 -31.25 1.07
CA LEU A 7 -10.68 -31.99 2.12
C LEU A 7 -11.64 -32.86 2.96
N ARG A 8 -12.85 -32.38 3.22
CA ARG A 8 -13.91 -33.17 3.89
C ARG A 8 -14.35 -34.37 3.05
N ARG A 9 -14.49 -34.22 1.73
CA ARG A 9 -14.80 -35.33 0.80
C ARG A 9 -13.68 -36.37 0.71
N LEU A 10 -12.43 -35.95 0.94
CA LEU A 10 -11.27 -36.84 1.04
C LEU A 10 -11.18 -37.60 2.38
N GLY A 11 -12.15 -37.41 3.29
CA GLY A 11 -12.25 -38.15 4.55
C GLY A 11 -11.59 -37.47 5.76
N LEU A 12 -11.13 -36.21 5.63
CA LEU A 12 -10.52 -35.51 6.76
C LEU A 12 -11.58 -35.07 7.79
N THR A 13 -11.23 -35.18 9.06
CA THR A 13 -12.03 -34.61 10.15
C THR A 13 -12.01 -33.08 10.06
N GLU A 14 -13.07 -32.43 10.54
CA GLU A 14 -13.23 -30.97 10.51
C GLU A 14 -12.02 -30.22 11.10
N HIS A 15 -11.52 -30.71 12.24
CA HIS A 15 -10.33 -30.17 12.90
C HIS A 15 -9.04 -30.26 12.07
N ILE A 16 -8.91 -31.25 11.18
CA ILE A 16 -7.72 -31.39 10.32
C ILE A 16 -7.93 -30.60 9.03
N ALA A 17 -9.14 -30.66 8.45
CA ALA A 17 -9.48 -29.99 7.20
C ALA A 17 -9.29 -28.46 7.28
N TRP A 18 -9.64 -27.80 8.39
CA TRP A 18 -9.40 -26.35 8.52
C TRP A 18 -7.91 -26.01 8.54
N ARG A 19 -7.09 -26.76 9.31
CA ARG A 19 -5.64 -26.52 9.43
C ARG A 19 -4.93 -26.72 8.10
N VAL A 20 -5.29 -27.80 7.41
CA VAL A 20 -4.74 -28.12 6.08
C VAL A 20 -5.15 -27.06 5.07
N SER A 21 -6.36 -26.50 5.14
CA SER A 21 -6.78 -25.41 4.24
C SER A 21 -5.89 -24.17 4.37
N PHE A 22 -5.54 -23.76 5.60
CA PHE A 22 -4.64 -22.61 5.83
C PHE A 22 -3.18 -22.93 5.47
N ALA A 23 -2.73 -24.15 5.72
CA ALA A 23 -1.36 -24.55 5.39
C ALA A 23 -1.15 -24.80 3.89
N ALA A 24 -2.17 -25.24 3.16
CA ALA A 24 -2.06 -25.61 1.76
C ALA A 24 -2.18 -24.42 0.79
N VAL A 25 -2.94 -23.39 1.16
CA VAL A 25 -3.22 -22.26 0.24
C VAL A 25 -2.49 -20.98 0.67
N PRO A 26 -2.79 -20.34 1.82
CA PRO A 26 -2.05 -19.16 2.27
C PRO A 26 -0.54 -19.33 2.37
N ALA A 27 -0.05 -20.40 3.02
CA ALA A 27 1.38 -20.50 3.32
C ALA A 27 2.29 -20.60 2.08
N PRO A 28 1.98 -21.42 1.05
CA PRO A 28 2.78 -21.45 -0.18
C PRO A 28 2.72 -20.13 -0.94
N ILE A 29 1.56 -19.45 -0.96
CA ILE A 29 1.43 -18.14 -1.60
C ILE A 29 2.31 -17.11 -0.89
N LEU A 30 2.30 -17.07 0.45
CA LEU A 30 3.13 -16.15 1.23
C LEU A 30 4.62 -16.44 1.05
N ILE A 31 5.03 -17.71 1.06
CA ILE A 31 6.43 -18.11 0.82
C ILE A 31 6.84 -17.71 -0.60
N PHE A 32 5.99 -17.96 -1.60
CA PHE A 32 6.24 -17.58 -2.98
C PHE A 32 6.41 -16.07 -3.12
N VAL A 33 5.49 -15.28 -2.55
CA VAL A 33 5.61 -13.80 -2.55
C VAL A 33 6.87 -13.35 -1.83
N ALA A 34 7.23 -13.95 -0.68
CA ALA A 34 8.46 -13.63 0.04
C ALA A 34 9.72 -13.95 -0.78
N VAL A 35 9.73 -15.06 -1.52
CA VAL A 35 10.84 -15.39 -2.44
C VAL A 35 10.90 -14.37 -3.58
N LEU A 36 9.76 -14.00 -4.15
CA LEU A 36 9.71 -12.96 -5.18
C LEU A 36 10.23 -11.61 -4.67
N THR A 37 9.87 -11.19 -3.45
CA THR A 37 10.38 -9.93 -2.89
C THR A 37 11.88 -9.99 -2.63
N LEU A 38 12.45 -11.14 -2.26
CA LEU A 38 13.90 -11.29 -2.12
C LEU A 38 14.65 -11.27 -3.46
N ILE A 39 14.05 -11.78 -4.54
CA ILE A 39 14.65 -11.80 -5.87
C ILE A 39 14.51 -10.44 -6.58
N PHE A 40 13.33 -9.80 -6.46
CA PHE A 40 12.96 -8.60 -7.21
C PHE A 40 12.97 -7.30 -6.39
N GLY A 41 13.12 -7.37 -5.07
CA GLY A 41 13.17 -6.19 -4.20
C GLY A 41 14.46 -5.41 -4.41
N GLN A 42 14.40 -4.38 -5.26
CA GLN A 42 15.55 -3.52 -5.59
C GLN A 42 15.51 -2.15 -4.90
N ASP A 43 14.57 -1.93 -3.97
CA ASP A 43 14.34 -0.62 -3.36
C ASP A 43 15.12 -0.41 -2.06
N HIS A 44 15.83 0.71 -2.02
CA HIS A 44 16.47 1.29 -0.84
C HIS A 44 15.74 2.61 -0.49
N PRO A 45 15.62 3.01 0.80
CA PRO A 45 14.98 4.26 1.22
C PRO A 45 15.53 5.54 0.56
N ALA A 46 16.68 5.47 -0.11
CA ALA A 46 17.32 6.57 -0.80
C ALA A 46 17.37 6.42 -2.34
N GLY A 47 16.59 5.50 -2.92
CA GLY A 47 16.52 5.27 -4.36
C GLY A 47 17.09 3.91 -4.78
N LYS A 48 17.75 3.84 -5.95
CA LYS A 48 18.32 2.58 -6.47
C LYS A 48 19.36 2.03 -5.50
N TRP A 49 19.35 0.73 -5.24
CA TRP A 49 20.31 0.05 -4.35
C TRP A 49 21.79 0.33 -4.68
N SER A 50 22.11 0.57 -5.95
CA SER A 50 23.46 0.96 -6.41
C SER A 50 23.95 2.32 -5.91
N GLN A 51 23.05 3.15 -5.37
CA GLN A 51 23.29 4.52 -4.89
C GLN A 51 23.04 4.66 -3.39
N ARG A 52 23.02 3.57 -2.62
CA ARG A 52 22.68 3.56 -1.19
C ARG A 52 23.57 4.47 -0.32
N HIS A 53 24.83 4.67 -0.70
CA HIS A 53 25.76 5.61 -0.04
C HIS A 53 25.87 6.97 -0.74
N ASN A 54 24.98 7.27 -1.68
CA ASN A 54 24.95 8.53 -2.40
C ASN A 54 23.79 9.41 -1.93
N THR A 55 23.64 9.52 -0.60
CA THR A 55 22.61 10.35 0.02
C THR A 55 23.23 11.62 0.58
N LEU A 56 22.44 12.69 0.67
CA LEU A 56 22.83 13.91 1.38
C LEU A 56 23.26 13.60 2.82
N ALA A 57 22.65 12.59 3.47
CA ALA A 57 23.05 12.11 4.79
C ALA A 57 24.47 11.50 4.78
N THR A 58 24.82 10.72 3.75
CA THR A 58 26.17 10.18 3.58
C THR A 58 27.19 11.29 3.30
N GLN A 59 26.84 12.28 2.49
CA GLN A 59 27.71 13.44 2.24
C GLN A 59 27.96 14.27 3.51
N LEU A 60 26.95 14.43 4.37
CA LEU A 60 27.09 15.07 5.68
C LEU A 60 27.94 14.25 6.65
N ALA A 61 27.80 12.92 6.66
CA ALA A 61 28.61 12.03 7.49
C ALA A 61 30.10 12.06 7.09
N VAL A 62 30.39 12.08 5.78
CA VAL A 62 31.75 12.25 5.24
C VAL A 62 32.33 13.62 5.61
N LYS A 63 31.53 14.70 5.53
CA LYS A 63 31.93 16.04 6.01
C LYS A 63 32.23 16.08 7.51
N GLN A 64 31.59 15.23 8.30
CA GLN A 64 31.82 15.08 9.75
C GLN A 64 32.96 14.08 10.08
N GLY A 65 33.72 13.63 9.08
CA GLY A 65 34.90 12.78 9.27
C GLY A 65 34.61 11.29 9.43
N HIS A 66 33.40 10.83 9.10
CA HIS A 66 33.11 9.40 9.07
C HIS A 66 33.52 8.81 7.71
N GLU A 67 34.39 7.81 7.72
CA GLU A 67 34.75 7.06 6.51
C GLU A 67 33.61 6.14 6.10
N VAL A 68 33.17 6.28 4.86
CA VAL A 68 32.14 5.43 4.24
C VAL A 68 32.82 4.45 3.31
N HIS A 69 32.67 3.15 3.60
CA HIS A 69 33.26 2.09 2.79
C HIS A 69 32.29 1.71 1.65
N TYR A 70 32.65 2.04 0.42
CA TYR A 70 31.87 1.69 -0.75
C TYR A 70 32.09 0.21 -1.13
N GLY A 71 31.00 -0.50 -1.41
CA GLY A 71 31.06 -1.88 -1.93
C GLY A 71 31.39 -1.90 -3.43
N SER A 72 31.88 -3.04 -3.93
CA SER A 72 32.26 -3.23 -5.34
C SER A 72 31.14 -2.95 -6.35
N ASP A 73 29.89 -3.08 -5.92
CA ASP A 73 28.70 -2.95 -6.75
C ASP A 73 28.12 -1.52 -6.74
N GLU A 74 28.82 -0.59 -6.10
CA GLU A 74 28.43 0.81 -6.01
C GLU A 74 29.18 1.66 -7.03
N VAL A 75 28.46 2.63 -7.61
CA VAL A 75 29.07 3.66 -8.46
C VAL A 75 29.32 4.87 -7.56
N PRO A 76 30.59 5.21 -7.22
CA PRO A 76 30.88 6.42 -6.47
C PRO A 76 30.50 7.62 -7.33
N GLN A 77 29.62 8.49 -6.83
CA GLN A 77 29.46 9.82 -7.42
C GLN A 77 30.62 10.68 -6.93
N ALA A 78 31.47 11.14 -7.85
CA ALA A 78 32.36 12.25 -7.57
C ALA A 78 31.50 13.45 -7.13
N PRO A 79 31.96 14.28 -6.18
CA PRO A 79 31.21 15.47 -5.78
C PRO A 79 30.92 16.29 -7.04
N SER A 80 29.64 16.42 -7.41
CA SER A 80 29.24 17.37 -8.42
C SER A 80 29.46 18.76 -7.84
N SER A 81 30.46 19.47 -8.36
CA SER A 81 30.41 20.91 -8.39
C SER A 81 29.27 21.26 -9.34
N ASP A 82 28.08 21.47 -8.79
CA ASP A 82 26.95 22.04 -9.53
C ASP A 82 27.24 23.53 -9.75
N ASP A 83 28.13 23.81 -10.71
CA ASP A 83 28.07 25.01 -11.53
C ASP A 83 27.81 24.53 -12.96
N ASP A 84 26.96 25.28 -13.66
CA ASP A 84 26.63 25.19 -15.09
C ASP A 84 25.40 24.35 -15.49
N ASP A 85 24.25 25.03 -15.50
CA ASP A 85 23.17 24.82 -16.48
C ASP A 85 23.38 25.86 -17.60
N ASP A 86 24.05 25.47 -18.68
CA ASP A 86 23.75 25.79 -20.08
C ASP A 86 24.97 25.50 -21.01
N ASP A 87 24.65 25.04 -22.22
CA ASP A 87 25.49 24.89 -23.42
C ASP A 87 26.40 23.65 -23.64
N LEU A 88 25.87 22.78 -24.51
CA LEU A 88 26.49 22.15 -25.68
C LEU A 88 28.03 22.01 -25.77
N GLU A 89 28.44 20.75 -25.95
CA GLU A 89 29.61 20.23 -26.69
C GLU A 89 31.04 20.55 -26.19
N LYS A 90 31.76 19.43 -25.99
CA LYS A 90 33.16 19.14 -26.39
C LYS A 90 34.17 18.94 -25.23
N LYS A 91 34.50 17.65 -25.02
CA LYS A 91 35.69 17.13 -24.31
C LYS A 91 36.96 17.90 -24.69
N THR A 92 37.87 18.17 -23.73
CA THR A 92 39.29 17.73 -23.72
C THR A 92 39.94 17.92 -22.32
N LYS A 93 40.86 16.98 -21.99
CA LYS A 93 41.71 16.74 -20.81
C LYS A 93 42.45 17.95 -20.17
N GLY A 94 42.75 17.85 -18.86
CA GLY A 94 44.00 18.37 -18.25
C GLY A 94 43.98 18.71 -16.75
N GLU A 95 44.66 17.88 -15.94
CA GLU A 95 45.52 18.16 -14.76
C GLU A 95 45.09 19.05 -13.55
N VAL A 96 45.03 18.39 -12.38
CA VAL A 96 45.42 18.76 -11.00
C VAL A 96 45.62 20.24 -10.61
N SER A 97 44.84 20.71 -9.61
CA SER A 97 45.36 21.57 -8.52
C SER A 97 44.41 21.61 -7.31
N VAL A 98 44.97 21.34 -6.13
CA VAL A 98 44.33 21.49 -4.81
C VAL A 98 44.21 22.98 -4.49
N ASN A 99 43.01 23.45 -4.10
CA ASN A 99 42.87 24.75 -3.46
C ASN A 99 41.86 24.67 -2.30
N VAL A 100 42.35 24.92 -1.10
CA VAL A 100 41.61 25.01 0.16
C VAL A 100 41.19 26.46 0.34
N VAL A 101 39.93 26.84 0.15
CA VAL A 101 39.40 28.13 0.66
C VAL A 101 37.89 28.07 0.94
N SER A 102 37.59 28.38 2.20
CA SER A 102 36.46 29.09 2.81
C SER A 102 35.00 28.72 2.53
N GLU A 103 34.30 28.49 3.64
CA GLU A 103 32.85 28.65 3.79
C GLU A 103 32.39 30.02 3.25
N PRO A 104 31.24 30.05 2.58
CA PRO A 104 30.26 31.09 2.90
C PRO A 104 28.85 30.54 3.13
N ASP A 105 28.18 31.29 4.00
CA ASP A 105 26.85 31.16 4.56
C ASP A 105 25.67 31.00 3.57
N SER A 106 24.74 30.16 4.04
CA SER A 106 23.28 30.38 4.07
C SER A 106 22.41 30.24 2.80
N THR A 107 21.32 29.49 3.01
CA THR A 107 20.03 29.49 2.29
C THR A 107 19.84 28.56 1.08
N ILE A 108 19.98 27.24 1.27
CA ILE A 108 19.22 26.26 0.47
C ILE A 108 18.50 25.28 1.41
N VAL A 109 17.40 25.74 2.01
CA VAL A 109 16.37 24.85 2.57
C VAL A 109 15.07 25.15 1.83
N LYS A 110 14.96 24.63 0.62
CA LYS A 110 13.67 24.49 -0.06
C LYS A 110 13.16 23.09 0.30
N SER A 111 12.27 23.05 1.30
CA SER A 111 11.64 21.86 1.88
C SER A 111 12.41 21.17 3.03
N THR A 112 12.02 21.50 4.26
CA THR A 112 12.32 20.70 5.48
C THR A 112 11.67 19.31 5.47
N VAL A 113 11.00 18.91 4.38
CA VAL A 113 10.31 17.62 4.24
C VAL A 113 11.26 16.52 3.78
N ASP A 114 12.41 16.87 3.17
CA ASP A 114 13.38 15.89 2.61
C ASP A 114 14.62 15.65 3.47
N ILE A 115 14.67 16.17 4.69
CA ILE A 115 15.76 15.88 5.63
C ILE A 115 15.18 15.15 6.84
N ALA A 116 15.00 13.83 6.70
CA ALA A 116 14.80 12.97 7.85
C ALA A 116 16.12 12.85 8.62
N VAL A 117 16.46 13.85 9.43
CA VAL A 117 17.50 13.68 10.46
C VAL A 117 16.96 12.67 11.46
N ASN A 118 17.60 11.52 11.57
CA ASN A 118 17.20 10.49 12.52
C ASN A 118 17.54 10.96 13.94
N GLU A 119 16.67 11.80 14.53
CA GLU A 119 16.79 12.21 15.92
C GLU A 119 16.54 11.00 16.83
N PRO A 120 17.34 10.78 17.88
CA PRO A 120 17.12 9.69 18.80
C PRO A 120 15.74 9.82 19.46
N LEU A 121 14.95 8.76 19.36
CA LEU A 121 13.56 8.72 19.81
C LEU A 121 13.49 8.93 21.33
N THR A 122 13.33 10.18 21.74
CA THR A 122 13.13 10.54 23.15
C THR A 122 11.66 10.38 23.48
N MET A 123 11.33 9.83 24.66
CA MET A 123 9.94 9.58 25.08
C MET A 123 9.04 10.83 25.01
N LYS A 124 9.62 12.02 25.20
CA LYS A 124 8.93 13.31 25.05
C LYS A 124 8.56 13.58 23.59
N THR A 125 9.51 13.42 22.67
CA THR A 125 9.30 13.58 21.22
C THR A 125 8.27 12.57 20.70
N ALA A 126 8.34 11.31 21.15
CA ALA A 126 7.37 10.28 20.80
C ALA A 126 5.94 10.66 21.25
N LEU A 127 5.78 11.18 22.47
CA LEU A 127 4.47 11.63 22.97
C LEU A 127 3.95 12.83 22.15
N THR A 128 4.81 13.78 21.79
CA THR A 128 4.44 14.91 20.94
C THR A 128 3.98 14.46 19.54
N ILE A 129 4.66 13.48 18.95
CA ILE A 129 4.27 12.91 17.65
C ILE A 129 2.92 12.19 17.74
N ILE A 130 2.71 11.39 18.78
CA ILE A 130 1.44 10.68 19.00
C ILE A 130 0.30 11.65 19.32
N SER A 131 0.55 12.73 20.06
CA SER A 131 -0.47 13.73 20.35
C SER A 131 -0.78 14.65 19.16
N SER A 132 0.01 14.61 18.08
CA SER A 132 -0.26 15.38 16.87
C SER A 132 -1.41 14.75 16.06
N PRO A 133 -2.49 15.49 15.76
CA PRO A 133 -3.62 14.99 14.96
C PRO A 133 -3.20 14.57 13.54
N LEU A 134 -2.15 15.17 12.99
CA LEU A 134 -1.67 14.86 11.64
C LEU A 134 -1.10 13.44 11.55
N THR A 135 -0.57 12.90 12.64
CA THR A 135 -0.07 11.52 12.72
C THR A 135 -1.22 10.51 12.62
N TRP A 136 -2.38 10.86 13.19
CA TRP A 136 -3.55 9.99 13.21
C TRP A 136 -4.36 10.02 11.92
N LEU A 137 -4.28 11.08 11.12
CA LEU A 137 -5.07 11.21 9.89
C LEU A 137 -4.87 10.02 8.93
N PRO A 138 -3.64 9.62 8.54
CA PRO A 138 -3.44 8.44 7.70
C PRO A 138 -3.72 7.13 8.42
N ALA A 139 -3.46 7.05 9.73
CA ALA A 139 -3.74 5.85 10.52
C ALA A 139 -5.25 5.56 10.61
N LEU A 140 -6.06 6.59 10.82
CA LEU A 140 -7.52 6.48 10.86
C LEU A 140 -8.08 6.17 9.48
N ALA A 141 -7.56 6.81 8.43
CA ALA A 141 -7.94 6.48 7.05
C ALA A 141 -7.72 4.98 6.77
N TYR A 142 -6.53 4.47 7.12
CA TYR A 142 -6.21 3.05 6.98
C TYR A 142 -7.12 2.15 7.82
N VAL A 143 -7.36 2.49 9.10
CA VAL A 143 -8.27 1.73 9.96
C VAL A 143 -9.67 1.65 9.36
N THR A 144 -10.16 2.73 8.74
CA THR A 144 -11.49 2.73 8.12
C THR A 144 -11.54 1.91 6.83
N THR A 145 -10.53 2.02 5.96
CA THR A 145 -10.53 1.30 4.66
C THR A 145 -10.28 -0.19 4.86
N PHE A 146 -9.24 -0.55 5.62
CA PHE A 146 -8.89 -1.93 5.93
C PHE A 146 -9.94 -2.58 6.85
N GLY A 147 -10.49 -1.84 7.81
CA GLY A 147 -11.57 -2.33 8.68
C GLY A 147 -12.84 -2.67 7.89
N PHE A 148 -13.18 -1.87 6.87
CA PHE A 148 -14.28 -2.16 5.96
C PHE A 148 -14.04 -3.44 5.16
N GLU A 149 -12.85 -3.60 4.57
CA GLU A 149 -12.46 -4.79 3.81
C GLU A 149 -12.59 -6.07 4.65
N LEU A 150 -12.03 -6.05 5.88
CA LEU A 150 -12.14 -7.16 6.82
C LEU A 150 -13.59 -7.51 7.15
N ALA A 151 -14.45 -6.49 7.34
CA ALA A 151 -15.86 -6.71 7.65
C ALA A 151 -16.61 -7.31 6.44
N LEU A 152 -16.33 -6.82 5.23
CA LEU A 152 -16.93 -7.29 3.99
C LEU A 152 -16.54 -8.75 3.74
N ASP A 153 -15.26 -9.07 3.78
CA ASP A 153 -14.78 -10.44 3.52
C ASP A 153 -15.24 -11.45 4.58
N ALA A 154 -15.35 -11.02 5.85
CA ALA A 154 -15.76 -11.92 6.94
C ALA A 154 -17.27 -12.16 7.03
N LYS A 155 -18.10 -11.19 6.62
CA LYS A 155 -19.56 -11.23 6.86
C LYS A 155 -20.43 -11.23 5.62
N MET A 156 -19.93 -10.87 4.46
CA MET A 156 -20.78 -10.78 3.26
C MET A 156 -21.35 -12.13 2.86
N ALA A 157 -20.61 -13.24 3.02
CA ALA A 157 -21.12 -14.58 2.75
C ALA A 157 -22.31 -14.95 3.66
N ASP A 158 -22.25 -14.59 4.96
CA ASP A 158 -23.34 -14.79 5.91
C ASP A 158 -24.55 -13.92 5.55
N VAL A 159 -24.33 -12.67 5.14
CA VAL A 159 -25.39 -11.74 4.71
C VAL A 159 -26.13 -12.30 3.50
N LEU A 160 -25.39 -12.71 2.45
CA LEU A 160 -25.98 -13.29 1.25
C LEU A 160 -26.72 -14.59 1.57
N TYR A 161 -26.13 -15.48 2.37
CA TYR A 161 -26.78 -16.74 2.75
C TYR A 161 -28.09 -16.49 3.48
N ASN A 162 -28.11 -15.63 4.51
CA ASN A 162 -29.33 -15.36 5.27
C ASN A 162 -30.44 -14.71 4.42
N LEU A 163 -30.06 -13.90 3.43
CA LEU A 163 -30.99 -13.19 2.58
C LEU A 163 -31.63 -14.08 1.51
N TYR A 164 -30.84 -14.95 0.88
CA TYR A 164 -31.29 -15.74 -0.27
C TYR A 164 -31.64 -17.20 0.04
N ASN A 165 -31.11 -17.82 1.11
CA ASN A 165 -31.32 -19.25 1.42
C ASN A 165 -32.81 -19.65 1.59
N ARG A 166 -33.65 -18.74 2.11
CA ARG A 166 -35.08 -19.03 2.33
C ARG A 166 -35.98 -18.73 1.14
N ARG A 167 -35.46 -18.04 0.13
CA ARG A 167 -36.27 -17.44 -0.94
C ARG A 167 -35.81 -17.84 -2.35
N VAL A 168 -34.60 -18.39 -2.48
CA VAL A 168 -34.05 -18.94 -3.73
C VAL A 168 -33.73 -20.42 -3.50
N ASP A 169 -34.44 -21.30 -4.20
CA ASP A 169 -34.20 -22.74 -4.11
C ASP A 169 -32.77 -23.08 -4.54
N GLY A 170 -32.03 -23.76 -3.66
CA GLY A 170 -30.63 -24.18 -3.93
C GLY A 170 -29.55 -23.15 -3.59
N PHE A 171 -29.89 -22.00 -2.97
CA PHE A 171 -28.88 -21.04 -2.53
C PHE A 171 -28.14 -21.52 -1.27
N SER A 172 -27.08 -22.30 -1.48
CA SER A 172 -26.24 -22.86 -0.42
C SER A 172 -25.20 -21.86 0.10
N MET A 173 -24.66 -22.14 1.29
CA MET A 173 -23.50 -21.41 1.84
C MET A 173 -22.29 -21.43 0.90
N VAL A 174 -22.13 -22.50 0.11
CA VAL A 174 -21.05 -22.62 -0.88
C VAL A 174 -21.26 -21.62 -2.02
N THR A 175 -22.51 -21.45 -2.47
CA THR A 175 -22.89 -20.46 -3.50
C THR A 175 -22.63 -19.03 -3.00
N ALA A 176 -23.03 -18.71 -1.76
CA ALA A 176 -22.74 -17.42 -1.14
C ALA A 176 -21.22 -17.15 -1.06
N GLY A 177 -20.44 -18.15 -0.65
CA GLY A 177 -18.98 -18.07 -0.62
C GLY A 177 -18.36 -17.84 -2.00
N TYR A 178 -18.93 -18.42 -3.06
CA TYR A 178 -18.49 -18.15 -4.44
C TYR A 178 -18.69 -16.69 -4.84
N TYR A 179 -19.85 -16.10 -4.53
CA TYR A 179 -20.08 -14.68 -4.79
C TYR A 179 -19.14 -13.78 -3.98
N THR A 180 -18.96 -14.06 -2.69
CA THR A 180 -18.05 -13.28 -1.83
C THR A 180 -16.58 -13.41 -2.25
N SER A 181 -16.18 -14.55 -2.86
CA SER A 181 -14.82 -14.72 -3.37
C SER A 181 -14.42 -13.71 -4.45
N VAL A 182 -15.39 -13.09 -5.13
CA VAL A 182 -15.15 -12.01 -6.10
C VAL A 182 -14.54 -10.79 -5.41
N PHE A 183 -14.95 -10.46 -4.18
CA PHE A 183 -14.40 -9.34 -3.43
C PHE A 183 -12.94 -9.57 -3.05
N GLY A 184 -12.60 -10.77 -2.55
CA GLY A 184 -11.20 -11.12 -2.30
C GLY A 184 -10.34 -11.17 -3.57
N PHE A 185 -10.91 -11.60 -4.71
CA PHE A 185 -10.20 -11.57 -5.99
C PHE A 185 -9.99 -10.15 -6.52
N LEU A 186 -10.97 -9.27 -6.32
CA LEU A 186 -10.89 -7.87 -6.71
C LEU A 186 -9.67 -7.19 -6.07
N ASN A 187 -9.39 -7.47 -4.80
CA ASN A 187 -8.25 -6.89 -4.06
C ASN A 187 -6.90 -7.21 -4.72
N LEU A 188 -6.77 -8.36 -5.41
CA LEU A 188 -5.56 -8.70 -6.16
C LEU A 188 -5.30 -7.74 -7.33
N VAL A 189 -6.36 -7.20 -7.94
CA VAL A 189 -6.28 -6.30 -9.10
C VAL A 189 -6.29 -4.83 -8.67
N THR A 190 -7.13 -4.48 -7.70
CA THR A 190 -7.31 -3.09 -7.27
C THR A 190 -6.11 -2.56 -6.49
N ARG A 191 -5.39 -3.39 -5.74
CA ARG A 191 -4.17 -2.97 -5.02
C ARG A 191 -3.04 -2.48 -5.92
N PRO A 192 -2.55 -3.26 -6.90
CA PRO A 192 -1.51 -2.77 -7.81
C PRO A 192 -2.02 -1.62 -8.68
N PHE A 193 -3.30 -1.65 -9.06
CA PHE A 193 -3.92 -0.57 -9.83
C PHE A 193 -4.03 0.73 -9.04
N GLY A 194 -4.40 0.67 -7.76
CA GLY A 194 -4.47 1.81 -6.85
C GLY A 194 -3.11 2.43 -6.59
N GLY A 195 -2.08 1.61 -6.41
CA GLY A 195 -0.69 2.08 -6.35
C GLY A 195 -0.29 2.83 -7.62
N TYR A 196 -0.57 2.27 -8.79
CA TYR A 196 -0.30 2.92 -10.08
C TYR A 196 -1.06 4.24 -10.23
N VAL A 197 -2.36 4.28 -9.93
CA VAL A 197 -3.17 5.50 -9.99
C VAL A 197 -2.63 6.54 -9.01
N GLY A 198 -2.24 6.14 -7.80
CA GLY A 198 -1.62 7.01 -6.81
C GLY A 198 -0.32 7.65 -7.31
N ASP A 199 0.52 6.90 -8.02
CA ASP A 199 1.75 7.40 -8.62
C ASP A 199 1.50 8.36 -9.78
N VAL A 200 0.49 8.06 -10.61
CA VAL A 200 0.04 8.96 -11.67
C VAL A 200 -0.46 10.27 -11.08
N VAL A 201 -1.36 10.22 -10.10
CA VAL A 201 -1.90 11.41 -9.41
C VAL A 201 -0.77 12.24 -8.78
N TYR A 202 0.23 11.57 -8.20
CA TYR A 202 1.38 12.25 -7.63
C TYR A 202 2.22 13.00 -8.67
N ARG A 203 2.44 12.40 -9.85
CA ARG A 203 3.21 13.04 -10.93
C ARG A 203 2.53 14.30 -11.48
N TYR A 204 1.20 14.36 -11.45
CA TYR A 204 0.45 15.52 -11.95
C TYR A 204 0.19 16.61 -10.88
N TRP A 205 -0.22 16.22 -9.67
CA TRP A 205 -0.68 17.16 -8.62
C TRP A 205 0.15 17.15 -7.34
N GLY A 206 1.25 16.38 -7.29
CA GLY A 206 2.13 16.28 -6.14
C GLY A 206 1.46 15.69 -4.90
N THR A 207 1.93 16.09 -3.71
CA THR A 207 1.46 15.56 -2.42
C THR A 207 0.04 15.97 -2.06
N GLN A 208 -0.44 17.13 -2.55
CA GLN A 208 -1.81 17.56 -2.30
C GLN A 208 -2.82 16.75 -3.12
N GLY A 209 -2.46 16.36 -4.35
CA GLY A 209 -3.27 15.48 -5.19
C GLY A 209 -3.57 14.13 -4.53
N LYS A 210 -2.54 13.51 -3.94
CA LYS A 210 -2.71 12.24 -3.18
C LYS A 210 -3.72 12.37 -2.04
N LYS A 211 -3.68 13.47 -1.27
CA LYS A 211 -4.63 13.69 -0.17
C LYS A 211 -6.08 13.78 -0.65
N TRP A 212 -6.32 14.56 -1.71
CA TRP A 212 -7.65 14.70 -2.30
C TRP A 212 -8.13 13.38 -2.91
N TRP A 213 -7.23 12.64 -3.57
CA TRP A 213 -7.55 11.32 -4.11
C TRP A 213 -8.01 10.34 -3.03
N THR A 214 -7.25 10.19 -1.95
CA THR A 214 -7.63 9.33 -0.83
C THR A 214 -8.95 9.77 -0.19
N LEU A 215 -9.20 11.08 -0.07
CA LEU A 215 -10.46 11.59 0.47
C LEU A 215 -11.65 11.28 -0.44
N ILE A 216 -11.49 11.42 -1.76
CA ILE A 216 -12.53 11.10 -2.75
C ILE A 216 -12.84 9.61 -2.75
N CYS A 217 -11.82 8.75 -2.72
CA CYS A 217 -11.99 7.30 -2.63
C CYS A 217 -12.75 6.92 -1.35
N GLY A 218 -12.37 7.50 -0.22
CA GLY A 218 -13.09 7.33 1.06
C GLY A 218 -14.55 7.78 1.00
N LEU A 219 -14.84 8.89 0.33
CA LEU A 219 -16.21 9.40 0.20
C LEU A 219 -17.06 8.51 -0.71
N ILE A 220 -16.50 8.01 -1.82
CA ILE A 220 -17.20 7.09 -2.74
C ILE A 220 -17.50 5.77 -2.03
N MET A 221 -16.52 5.21 -1.31
CA MET A 221 -16.70 4.01 -0.50
C MET A 221 -17.82 4.19 0.53
N GLY A 222 -17.81 5.30 1.28
CA GLY A 222 -18.84 5.61 2.28
C GLY A 222 -20.22 5.77 1.65
N ALA A 223 -20.32 6.52 0.55
CA ALA A 223 -21.58 6.71 -0.18
C ALA A 223 -22.13 5.39 -0.73
N SER A 224 -21.27 4.54 -1.31
CA SER A 224 -21.66 3.22 -1.82
C SER A 224 -22.14 2.31 -0.70
N SER A 225 -21.47 2.33 0.46
CA SER A 225 -21.84 1.52 1.62
C SER A 225 -23.20 1.93 2.19
N ILE A 226 -23.46 3.24 2.27
CA ILE A 226 -24.75 3.78 2.70
C ILE A 226 -25.85 3.41 1.70
N ALA A 227 -25.59 3.56 0.39
CA ALA A 227 -26.53 3.18 -0.66
C ALA A 227 -26.88 1.69 -0.60
N GLY A 228 -25.88 0.81 -0.41
CA GLY A 228 -26.08 -0.62 -0.23
C GLY A 228 -26.91 -0.94 1.02
N GLY A 229 -26.64 -0.27 2.13
CA GLY A 229 -27.41 -0.41 3.36
C GLY A 229 -28.88 0.00 3.20
N PHE A 230 -29.15 1.15 2.60
CA PHE A 230 -30.53 1.60 2.32
C PHE A 230 -31.23 0.68 1.33
N TYR A 231 -30.55 0.21 0.30
CA TYR A 231 -31.10 -0.73 -0.67
C TYR A 231 -31.54 -2.03 0.01
N LEU A 232 -30.70 -2.59 0.88
CA LEU A 232 -31.00 -3.82 1.62
C LEU A 232 -32.17 -3.62 2.61
N ALA A 233 -32.18 -2.48 3.31
CA ALA A 233 -33.24 -2.14 4.27
C ALA A 233 -34.61 -2.03 3.58
N ASN A 234 -34.67 -1.40 2.41
CA ASN A 234 -35.92 -1.23 1.65
C ASN A 234 -36.45 -2.56 1.08
N HIS A 235 -35.60 -3.57 0.87
CA HIS A 235 -35.97 -4.87 0.29
C HIS A 235 -36.01 -6.02 1.32
N THR A 236 -36.18 -5.70 2.61
CA THR A 236 -36.28 -6.73 3.67
C THR A 236 -37.70 -7.36 3.75
N GLY A 237 -38.71 -6.71 3.16
CA GLY A 237 -40.13 -7.09 3.23
C GLY A 237 -40.59 -8.05 2.11
N SER A 238 -41.29 -7.52 1.11
CA SER A 238 -41.98 -8.28 0.06
C SER A 238 -41.09 -8.63 -1.14
N ASP A 239 -40.20 -7.73 -1.55
CA ASP A 239 -39.35 -7.91 -2.73
C ASP A 239 -37.93 -8.33 -2.35
N LEU A 240 -37.42 -9.34 -3.04
CA LEU A 240 -36.03 -9.75 -2.92
C LEU A 240 -35.12 -8.67 -3.53
N PRO A 241 -34.05 -8.24 -2.82
CA PRO A 241 -33.05 -7.39 -3.44
C PRO A 241 -32.37 -8.15 -4.57
N ASP A 242 -32.18 -7.47 -5.70
CA ASP A 242 -31.51 -8.08 -6.85
C ASP A 242 -30.04 -8.33 -6.51
N LEU A 243 -29.60 -9.58 -6.69
CA LEU A 243 -28.25 -10.01 -6.35
C LEU A 243 -27.21 -9.22 -7.14
N ALA A 244 -27.50 -8.89 -8.41
CA ALA A 244 -26.60 -8.11 -9.24
C ALA A 244 -26.37 -6.69 -8.68
N VAL A 245 -27.43 -6.07 -8.16
CA VAL A 245 -27.37 -4.72 -7.57
C VAL A 245 -26.61 -4.75 -6.25
N VAL A 246 -26.89 -5.72 -5.38
CA VAL A 246 -26.17 -5.89 -4.11
C VAL A 246 -24.67 -6.11 -4.39
N MET A 247 -24.34 -7.06 -5.26
CA MET A 247 -22.95 -7.36 -5.60
C MET A 247 -22.26 -6.16 -6.26
N GLY A 248 -22.93 -5.43 -7.15
CA GLY A 248 -22.39 -4.26 -7.83
C GLY A 248 -22.05 -3.12 -6.85
N VAL A 249 -22.97 -2.76 -5.97
CA VAL A 249 -22.78 -1.66 -5.00
C VAL A 249 -21.65 -1.98 -4.01
N PHE A 250 -21.61 -3.19 -3.47
CA PHE A 250 -20.52 -3.60 -2.58
C PHE A 250 -19.19 -3.79 -3.33
N SER A 251 -19.21 -4.12 -4.62
CA SER A 251 -17.99 -4.18 -5.44
C SER A 251 -17.40 -2.79 -5.64
N VAL A 252 -18.23 -1.79 -5.93
CA VAL A 252 -17.78 -0.39 -6.01
C VAL A 252 -17.17 0.04 -4.67
N ALA A 253 -17.83 -0.27 -3.55
CA ALA A 253 -17.27 0.04 -2.23
C ALA A 253 -15.90 -0.62 -2.00
N ALA A 254 -15.75 -1.90 -2.36
CA ALA A 254 -14.49 -2.65 -2.26
C ALA A 254 -13.38 -2.14 -3.20
N ILE A 255 -13.72 -1.66 -4.41
CA ILE A 255 -12.74 -1.05 -5.32
C ILE A 255 -12.17 0.21 -4.68
N PHE A 256 -13.04 1.12 -4.25
CA PHE A 256 -12.62 2.42 -3.72
C PHE A 256 -12.06 2.36 -2.29
N SER A 257 -12.20 1.23 -1.59
CA SER A 257 -11.44 1.01 -0.34
C SER A 257 -9.97 0.67 -0.57
N GLU A 258 -9.62 0.20 -1.78
CA GLU A 258 -8.27 -0.28 -2.14
C GLU A 258 -7.49 0.71 -3.04
N LEU A 259 -8.14 1.80 -3.49
CA LEU A 259 -7.56 2.88 -4.32
C LEU A 259 -7.04 4.06 -3.50
#